data_AF-A0A849WPR5-F1
#
_entry.id   AF-A0A849WPR5-F1
#
_cell.length_a   1.000
_cell.length_b   1.000
_cell.length_c   1.000
_cell.angle_alpha   90.00
_cell.angle_beta   90.00
_cell.angle_gamma   90.00
#
_symmetry.space_group_name_H-M   'P 1'
#
loop_
_entity.id
_entity.type
_entity.pdbx_description
1 polymer ?
#
loop_
_entity_poly.entity_id
_entity_poly.type
_entity_poly.pdbx_seq_one_letter_code
_entity_poly.pdbx_strand_id
1 'polypeptide(L)'
;MLKSCIYFLLVLSFTGNLLAYPKFPVRNDLPAPFPITKESISFSLLPNEPGPTWECRHEPVPNLPYDWKVTCLSQTSKVKLSFLVHFLVRVFGQKSDILEVLYWVDEYPQVLYNRSLPQSHGQSSLIGFQDGMLPNRMSLGQFVQNGTSSLNILYFIQLKKK
;
A
#
# COMPACT_ATOMS: atom_id res chain seq x y z
N MET A 1 -31.98 -15.10 72.58
CA MET A 1 -30.87 -16.01 72.19
C MET A 1 -30.64 -15.88 70.70
N LEU A 2 -29.40 -15.54 70.33
CA LEU A 2 -28.75 -15.62 69.00
C LEU A 2 -29.49 -15.10 67.76
N LYS A 3 -28.89 -14.41 66.80
CA LYS A 3 -27.62 -13.68 66.59
C LYS A 3 -27.68 -13.38 65.09
N SER A 4 -27.18 -12.22 64.67
CA SER A 4 -26.57 -12.02 63.35
C SER A 4 -27.56 -12.03 62.17
N CYS A 5 -27.45 -11.24 61.10
CA CYS A 5 -26.39 -10.50 60.44
C CYS A 5 -27.05 -10.12 59.07
N ILE A 6 -26.84 -9.03 58.35
CA ILE A 6 -25.59 -8.47 57.81
C ILE A 6 -26.03 -7.25 57.01
N TYR A 7 -25.26 -6.17 57.15
CA TYR A 7 -25.25 -5.01 56.27
C TYR A 7 -24.92 -5.42 54.83
N PHE A 8 -25.78 -5.11 53.86
CA PHE A 8 -25.44 -5.20 52.44
C PHE A 8 -25.12 -3.79 51.90
N LEU A 9 -23.85 -3.40 52.06
CA LEU A 9 -23.25 -2.28 51.34
C LEU A 9 -22.91 -2.76 49.92
N LEU A 10 -23.73 -2.39 48.95
CA LEU A 10 -23.45 -2.54 47.52
C LEU A 10 -22.47 -1.43 47.10
N VAL A 11 -21.17 -1.69 47.26
CA VAL A 11 -20.12 -0.93 46.57
C VAL A 11 -19.92 -1.62 45.22
N LEU A 12 -20.52 -1.04 44.18
CA LEU A 12 -20.28 -1.39 42.78
C LEU A 12 -18.83 -1.04 42.43
N SER A 13 -17.95 -2.04 42.51
CA SER A 13 -16.62 -1.99 41.92
C SER A 13 -16.74 -2.12 40.40
N PHE A 14 -16.81 -0.97 39.72
CA PHE A 14 -16.45 -0.87 38.31
C PHE A 14 -14.93 -1.06 38.19
N THR A 15 -14.46 -2.30 38.16
CA THR A 15 -13.14 -2.61 37.60
C THR A 15 -13.23 -2.39 36.10
N GLY A 16 -12.82 -1.20 35.67
CA GLY A 16 -12.61 -0.90 34.26
C GLY A 16 -11.61 -1.91 33.70
N ASN A 17 -12.08 -2.81 32.84
CA ASN A 17 -11.22 -3.56 31.94
C ASN A 17 -10.62 -2.54 30.96
N LEU A 18 -9.50 -1.94 31.36
CA LEU A 18 -8.54 -1.37 30.43
C LEU A 18 -8.09 -2.54 29.54
N LEU A 19 -8.78 -2.73 28.43
CA LEU A 19 -8.31 -3.52 27.31
C LEU A 19 -6.91 -2.97 27.00
N ALA A 20 -5.90 -3.76 27.35
CA ALA A 20 -4.53 -3.46 26.98
C ALA A 20 -4.50 -3.45 25.46
N TYR A 21 -4.53 -2.26 24.86
CA TYR A 21 -4.26 -2.12 23.44
C TYR A 21 -2.90 -2.77 23.18
N PRO A 22 -2.80 -3.67 22.19
CA PRO A 22 -1.50 -4.21 21.82
C PRO A 22 -0.59 -3.02 21.52
N LYS A 23 0.57 -2.97 22.19
CA LYS A 23 1.61 -1.99 21.88
C LYS A 23 1.97 -2.20 20.42
N PHE A 24 1.52 -1.31 19.55
CA PHE A 24 1.99 -1.27 18.18
C PHE A 24 3.50 -1.05 18.22
N PRO A 25 4.30 -1.87 17.52
CA PRO A 25 5.74 -1.70 17.51
C PRO A 25 6.09 -0.28 17.06
N VAL A 26 6.97 0.36 17.83
CA VAL A 26 7.52 1.67 17.48
C VAL A 26 8.36 1.50 16.21
N ARG A 27 8.39 2.53 15.36
CA ARG A 27 8.95 2.62 13.99
C ARG A 27 10.33 1.96 13.72
N ASN A 28 11.07 1.53 14.75
CA ASN A 28 12.39 0.90 14.66
C ASN A 28 12.38 -0.64 14.56
N ASP A 29 11.24 -1.32 14.77
CA ASP A 29 11.18 -2.79 14.76
C ASP A 29 10.72 -3.39 13.42
N LEU A 30 10.36 -2.54 12.45
CA LEU A 30 9.89 -3.03 11.15
C LEU A 30 11.08 -3.37 10.26
N PRO A 31 11.08 -4.54 9.60
CA PRO A 31 12.15 -4.91 8.70
C PRO A 31 12.26 -3.92 7.53
N ALA A 32 13.44 -3.83 6.95
CA ALA A 32 13.65 -3.02 5.75
C ALA A 32 12.74 -3.52 4.61
N PRO A 33 12.15 -2.61 3.80
CA PRO A 33 11.44 -3.01 2.60
C PRO A 33 12.33 -3.73 1.59
N PHE A 34 11.72 -4.55 0.74
CA PHE A 34 12.45 -5.21 -0.34
C PHE A 34 13.01 -4.18 -1.33
N PRO A 35 14.25 -4.35 -1.78
CA PRO A 35 14.75 -3.58 -2.91
C PRO A 35 13.96 -3.98 -4.16
N ILE A 36 13.28 -3.02 -4.78
CA ILE A 36 12.53 -3.21 -6.02
C ILE A 36 13.39 -2.63 -7.14
N THR A 37 13.84 -3.48 -8.05
CA THR A 37 14.62 -3.04 -9.22
C THR A 37 13.69 -2.66 -10.36
N LYS A 38 14.19 -1.86 -11.31
CA LYS A 38 13.42 -1.40 -12.48
C LYS A 38 12.90 -2.57 -13.31
N GLU A 39 13.68 -3.65 -13.37
CA GLU A 39 13.36 -4.86 -14.09
C GLU A 39 12.35 -5.73 -13.36
N SER A 40 12.16 -5.54 -12.05
CA SER A 40 11.23 -6.33 -11.21
C SER A 40 9.82 -5.76 -11.14
N ILE A 41 9.60 -4.59 -11.75
CA ILE A 41 8.35 -3.84 -11.70
C ILE A 41 7.97 -3.34 -13.09
N SER A 42 6.67 -3.34 -13.37
CA SER A 42 6.12 -2.70 -14.56
C SER A 42 4.76 -2.07 -14.27
N PHE A 43 4.39 -1.11 -15.10
CA PHE A 43 3.19 -0.32 -14.94
C PHE A 43 2.33 -0.39 -16.20
N SER A 44 1.02 -0.43 -16.00
CA SER A 44 0.05 -0.36 -17.10
C SER A 44 -1.12 0.50 -16.68
N LEU A 45 -1.53 1.43 -17.55
CA LEU A 45 -2.73 2.25 -17.32
C LEU A 45 -3.89 1.61 -18.07
N LEU A 46 -4.90 1.18 -17.32
CA LEU A 46 -6.08 0.50 -17.86
C LEU A 46 -7.31 1.40 -17.65
N PRO A 47 -7.91 1.93 -18.73
CA PRO A 47 -9.20 2.60 -18.66
C PRO A 47 -10.31 1.63 -18.20
N ASN A 48 -11.29 2.14 -17.43
CA ASN A 48 -12.46 1.36 -17.03
C ASN A 48 -13.53 1.27 -18.12
N GLU A 49 -13.46 2.16 -19.12
CA GLU A 49 -14.34 2.20 -20.29
C GLU A 49 -13.52 2.02 -21.58
N PRO A 50 -14.13 1.65 -22.72
CA PRO A 50 -13.44 1.62 -24.01
C PRO A 50 -12.75 2.95 -24.26
N GLY A 51 -11.44 2.90 -24.51
CA GLY A 51 -10.61 4.09 -24.54
C GLY A 51 -9.26 3.85 -25.22
N PRO A 52 -8.38 4.86 -25.18
CA PRO A 52 -7.05 4.74 -25.75
C PRO A 52 -6.25 3.63 -25.04
N THR A 53 -5.44 2.92 -25.81
CA THR A 53 -4.37 2.10 -25.26
C THR A 53 -3.20 2.98 -24.83
N TRP A 54 -2.53 2.58 -23.76
CA TRP A 54 -1.46 3.35 -23.14
C TRP A 54 -0.15 2.57 -23.12
N GLU A 55 0.94 3.25 -23.48
CA GLU A 55 2.30 2.75 -23.25
C GLU A 55 2.89 3.48 -22.04
N CYS A 56 3.16 2.75 -20.96
CA CYS A 56 3.74 3.31 -19.75
C CYS A 56 5.24 3.00 -19.66
N ARG A 57 6.02 3.99 -19.23
CA ARG A 57 7.45 3.88 -18.94
C ARG A 57 7.71 4.37 -17.52
N HIS A 58 8.67 3.75 -16.85
CA HIS A 58 9.02 4.09 -15.48
C HIS A 58 10.51 4.26 -15.25
N GLU A 59 10.84 5.12 -14.31
CA GLU A 59 12.19 5.40 -13.84
C GLU A 59 12.21 5.58 -12.31
N PRO A 60 13.27 5.09 -11.63
CA PRO A 60 13.39 5.28 -10.19
C PRO A 60 13.61 6.76 -9.87
N VAL A 61 13.11 7.21 -8.73
CA VAL A 61 13.33 8.58 -8.25
C VAL A 61 14.69 8.65 -7.52
N PRO A 62 15.57 9.60 -7.87
CA PRO A 62 16.84 9.76 -7.17
C PRO A 62 16.64 9.96 -5.67
N ASN A 63 17.40 9.22 -4.86
CA ASN A 63 17.37 9.25 -3.39
C ASN A 63 16.06 8.78 -2.73
N LEU A 64 15.09 8.28 -3.51
CA LEU A 64 13.83 7.71 -3.00
C LEU A 64 13.65 6.29 -3.57
N PRO A 65 14.20 5.26 -2.89
CA PRO A 65 14.38 3.91 -3.46
C PRO A 65 13.08 3.13 -3.71
N TYR A 66 11.95 3.62 -3.18
CA TYR A 66 10.64 3.00 -3.31
C TYR A 66 9.70 3.82 -4.20
N ASP A 67 10.23 4.87 -4.82
CA ASP A 67 9.46 5.83 -5.59
C ASP A 67 9.80 5.75 -7.08
N TRP A 68 8.78 5.82 -7.91
CA TRP A 68 8.88 5.67 -9.36
C TRP A 68 8.16 6.81 -10.06
N LYS A 69 8.81 7.45 -11.02
CA LYS A 69 8.12 8.31 -11.98
C LYS A 69 7.57 7.41 -13.06
N VAL A 70 6.26 7.47 -13.27
CA VAL A 70 5.57 6.71 -14.33
C VAL A 70 4.99 7.69 -15.32
N THR A 71 5.33 7.53 -16.59
CA THR A 71 4.77 8.30 -17.70
C THR A 71 4.02 7.36 -18.62
N CYS A 72 2.73 7.61 -18.84
CA CYS A 72 1.90 6.86 -19.78
C CYS A 72 1.54 7.74 -20.98
N LEU A 73 1.82 7.26 -22.18
CA LEU A 73 1.53 7.93 -23.44
C LEU A 73 0.35 7.23 -24.12
N SER A 74 -0.65 8.00 -24.53
CA SER A 74 -1.73 7.48 -25.36
C SER A 74 -1.16 7.05 -26.70
N GLN A 75 -1.52 5.86 -27.17
CA GLN A 75 -1.10 5.36 -28.49
C GLN A 75 -1.97 5.93 -29.62
N THR A 76 -3.12 6.54 -29.29
CA THR A 76 -4.08 7.06 -30.26
C THR A 76 -4.20 8.59 -30.22
N SER A 77 -3.56 9.26 -29.26
CA SER A 77 -3.57 10.72 -29.12
C SER A 77 -2.23 11.24 -28.60
N LYS A 78 -2.06 12.56 -28.54
CA LYS A 78 -0.84 13.19 -27.97
C LYS A 78 -0.90 13.36 -26.44
N VAL A 79 -1.90 12.78 -25.79
CA VAL A 79 -2.08 12.91 -24.35
C VAL A 79 -0.99 12.12 -23.63
N LYS A 80 -0.44 12.74 -22.59
CA LYS A 80 0.57 12.15 -21.70
C LYS A 80 0.03 12.24 -20.28
N LEU A 81 0.21 11.19 -19.49
CA LEU A 81 -0.11 11.22 -18.06
C LEU A 81 1.16 10.92 -17.29
N SER A 82 1.36 11.64 -16.18
CA SER A 82 2.53 11.52 -15.33
C SER A 82 2.09 11.25 -13.91
N PHE A 83 2.70 10.25 -13.29
CA PHE A 83 2.41 9.81 -11.93
C PHE A 83 3.71 9.72 -11.12
N LEU A 84 3.64 10.06 -9.83
CA LEU A 84 4.62 9.61 -8.85
C LEU A 84 4.02 8.41 -8.12
N VAL A 85 4.67 7.26 -8.22
CA VAL A 85 4.25 6.05 -7.52
C VAL A 85 5.15 5.85 -6.31
N HIS A 86 4.55 5.63 -5.15
CA HIS A 86 5.21 5.14 -3.95
C HIS A 86 4.83 3.66 -3.77
N PHE A 87 5.81 2.77 -3.88
CA PHE A 87 5.58 1.34 -3.81
C PHE A 87 6.56 0.67 -2.85
N LEU A 88 6.05 0.31 -1.68
CA LEU A 88 6.83 -0.28 -0.60
C LEU A 88 6.27 -1.66 -0.27
N VAL A 89 7.16 -2.65 -0.21
CA VAL A 89 6.81 -4.02 0.14
C VAL A 89 7.70 -4.45 1.30
N ARG A 90 7.10 -4.94 2.39
CA ARG A 90 7.80 -5.48 3.57
C ARG A 90 7.29 -6.86 3.92
N VAL A 91 8.17 -7.72 4.41
CA VAL A 91 7.77 -9.01 4.98
C VAL A 91 8.20 -9.09 6.42
N PHE A 92 7.27 -9.50 7.27
CA PHE A 92 7.50 -9.69 8.70
C PHE A 92 6.64 -10.84 9.25
N GLY A 93 6.71 -11.04 10.55
CA GLY A 93 6.15 -12.20 11.24
C GLY A 93 7.24 -13.22 11.57
N GLN A 94 6.98 -14.06 12.57
CA GLN A 94 7.98 -15.03 13.06
C GLN A 94 8.42 -16.03 11.98
N LYS A 95 7.55 -16.26 10.97
CA LYS A 95 7.79 -17.16 9.85
C LYS A 95 7.84 -16.44 8.51
N SER A 96 7.99 -15.11 8.50
CA SER A 96 7.91 -14.31 7.26
C SER A 96 6.59 -14.53 6.50
N ASP A 97 5.51 -14.66 7.26
CA ASP A 97 4.17 -15.05 6.82
C ASP A 97 3.24 -13.86 6.55
N ILE A 98 3.69 -12.63 6.82
CA ILE A 98 2.93 -11.41 6.57
C ILE A 98 3.66 -10.53 5.56
N LEU A 99 2.95 -10.13 4.52
CA LEU A 99 3.39 -9.19 3.49
C LEU A 99 2.61 -7.89 3.64
N GLU A 100 3.31 -6.82 3.95
CA GLU A 100 2.78 -5.48 3.88
C GLU A 100 3.09 -4.87 2.52
N VAL A 101 2.07 -4.26 1.92
CA VAL A 101 2.19 -3.53 0.68
C VAL A 101 1.58 -2.15 0.84
N LEU A 102 2.38 -1.12 0.61
CA LEU A 102 1.92 0.25 0.47
C LEU A 102 2.02 0.61 -1.00
N TYR A 103 0.89 0.94 -1.61
CA TYR A 103 0.83 1.37 -3.00
C TYR A 103 0.07 2.69 -3.09
N TRP A 104 0.81 3.79 -3.27
CA TRP A 104 0.26 5.14 -3.42
C TRP A 104 0.68 5.75 -4.76
N VAL A 105 -0.16 6.63 -5.29
CA VAL A 105 0.01 7.27 -6.59
C VAL A 105 -0.39 8.74 -6.48
N ASP A 106 0.53 9.64 -6.80
CA ASP A 106 0.24 11.05 -7.02
C ASP A 106 0.07 11.32 -8.51
N GLU A 107 -1.04 11.93 -8.88
CA GLU A 107 -1.32 12.39 -10.23
C GLU A 107 -0.78 13.81 -10.40
N TYR A 108 0.14 13.99 -11.35
CA TYR A 108 0.54 15.33 -11.74
C TYR A 108 -0.43 15.83 -12.83
N PRO A 109 -1.28 16.81 -12.52
CA PRO A 109 -2.21 17.34 -13.50
C PRO A 109 -1.44 17.91 -14.70
N GLN A 110 -1.82 17.51 -15.90
CA GLN A 110 -1.47 18.28 -17.09
C GLN A 110 -2.22 19.60 -17.00
N VAL A 111 -1.49 20.68 -16.75
CA VAL A 111 -2.02 22.01 -16.47
C VAL A 111 -3.11 22.42 -17.46
N LEU A 112 -4.37 22.33 -17.04
CA LEU A 112 -5.46 23.17 -17.51
C LEU A 112 -5.71 24.15 -16.35
N TYR A 113 -5.31 25.42 -16.51
CA TYR A 113 -5.69 26.55 -15.64
C TYR A 113 -5.04 26.64 -14.24
N ASN A 114 -3.72 26.65 -14.20
CA ASN A 114 -2.95 27.53 -13.29
C ASN A 114 -3.07 27.36 -11.75
N ARG A 115 -3.45 26.17 -11.25
CA ARG A 115 -3.02 25.56 -9.98
C ARG A 115 -3.94 24.38 -9.69
N SER A 116 -3.51 23.17 -10.00
CA SER A 116 -4.10 21.96 -9.46
C SER A 116 -3.07 21.29 -8.57
N LEU A 117 -3.45 21.08 -7.31
CA LEU A 117 -2.68 20.26 -6.38
C LEU A 117 -2.62 18.83 -6.97
N PRO A 118 -1.49 18.12 -6.81
CA PRO A 118 -1.44 16.71 -7.15
C PRO A 118 -2.53 15.97 -6.38
N GLN A 119 -3.25 15.08 -7.08
CA GLN A 119 -4.23 14.20 -6.44
C GLN A 119 -3.53 12.92 -6.00
N SER A 120 -3.60 12.61 -4.71
CA SER A 120 -2.98 11.42 -4.14
C SER A 120 -4.02 10.34 -3.88
N HIS A 121 -3.72 9.13 -4.34
CA HIS A 121 -4.54 7.94 -4.16
C HIS A 121 -3.69 6.85 -3.56
N GLY A 122 -4.26 5.97 -2.74
CA GLY A 122 -3.45 4.92 -2.18
C GLY A 122 -4.21 3.85 -1.42
N GLN A 123 -3.55 2.71 -1.28
CA GLN A 123 -3.98 1.62 -0.43
C GLN A 123 -2.80 1.04 0.35
N SER A 124 -3.13 0.52 1.54
CA SER A 124 -2.21 -0.23 2.38
C SER A 124 -2.82 -1.59 2.63
N SER A 125 -2.09 -2.66 2.32
CA SER A 125 -2.55 -4.04 2.43
C SER A 125 -1.64 -4.84 3.34
N LEU A 126 -2.24 -5.69 4.16
CA LEU A 126 -1.54 -6.72 4.95
C LEU A 126 -2.09 -8.07 4.49
N ILE A 127 -1.22 -8.89 3.91
CA ILE A 127 -1.58 -10.18 3.34
C ILE A 127 -0.86 -11.27 4.14
N GLY A 128 -1.63 -12.15 4.77
CA GLY A 128 -1.10 -13.32 5.47
C GLY A 128 -1.03 -14.53 4.52
N PHE A 129 0.02 -15.33 4.67
CA PHE A 129 0.22 -16.57 3.92
C PHE A 129 0.40 -17.75 4.87
N GLN A 130 -0.06 -18.92 4.43
CA GLN A 130 0.29 -20.17 5.08
C GLN A 130 1.71 -20.57 4.64
N ASP A 131 2.48 -21.11 5.59
CA ASP A 131 3.79 -21.74 5.35
C ASP A 131 4.93 -20.84 4.84
N GLY A 132 4.87 -19.53 5.06
CA GLY A 132 5.97 -18.60 4.74
C GLY A 132 6.30 -18.51 3.24
N MET A 133 5.41 -19.01 2.38
CA MET A 133 5.56 -18.94 0.92
C MET A 133 5.02 -17.60 0.40
N LEU A 134 5.93 -16.66 0.20
CA LEU A 134 5.60 -15.38 -0.41
C LEU A 134 5.22 -15.53 -1.89
N PRO A 135 4.28 -14.70 -2.40
CA PRO A 135 3.91 -14.73 -3.80
C PRO A 135 5.09 -14.28 -4.66
N ASN A 136 5.49 -15.12 -5.62
CA ASN A 136 6.55 -14.77 -6.58
C ASN A 136 6.15 -13.64 -7.54
N ARG A 137 4.85 -13.37 -7.67
CA ARG A 137 4.27 -12.36 -8.53
C ARG A 137 3.06 -11.74 -7.86
N MET A 138 2.93 -10.43 -7.96
CA MET A 138 1.81 -9.66 -7.44
C MET A 138 1.35 -8.66 -8.49
N SER A 139 0.04 -8.53 -8.64
CA SER A 139 -0.57 -7.45 -9.41
C SER A 139 -1.50 -6.66 -8.51
N LEU A 140 -1.36 -5.34 -8.54
CA LEU A 140 -2.15 -4.41 -7.75
C LEU A 140 -2.60 -3.27 -8.65
N GLY A 141 -3.84 -2.84 -8.49
CA GLY A 141 -4.39 -1.66 -9.17
C GLY A 141 -4.66 -0.54 -8.17
N GLN A 142 -4.40 0.69 -8.59
CA GLN A 142 -4.84 1.90 -7.89
C GLN A 142 -5.71 2.71 -8.83
N PHE A 143 -6.88 3.15 -8.38
CA PHE A 143 -7.71 4.07 -9.17
C PHE A 143 -7.00 5.42 -9.30
N VAL A 144 -7.00 5.94 -10.53
CA VAL A 144 -6.42 7.22 -10.94
C VAL A 144 -7.37 7.90 -11.94
N GLN A 145 -7.06 9.14 -12.33
CA GLN A 145 -7.85 9.96 -13.24
C GLN A 145 -9.29 10.09 -12.74
N ASN A 146 -9.46 10.41 -11.45
CA ASN A 146 -10.77 10.49 -10.80
C ASN A 146 -11.61 9.20 -10.92
N GLY A 147 -10.94 8.04 -10.96
CA GLY A 147 -11.58 6.72 -11.02
C GLY A 147 -11.98 6.26 -12.41
N THR A 148 -11.61 6.98 -13.48
CA THR A 148 -11.88 6.51 -14.87
C THR A 148 -10.87 5.48 -15.34
N SER A 149 -9.75 5.34 -14.64
CA SER A 149 -8.67 4.41 -14.98
C SER A 149 -8.06 3.77 -13.73
N SER A 150 -7.38 2.65 -13.92
CA SER A 150 -6.50 2.06 -12.91
C SER A 150 -5.06 2.05 -13.39
N LEU A 151 -4.15 2.56 -12.56
CA LEU A 151 -2.73 2.32 -12.72
C LEU A 151 -2.42 0.98 -12.05
N ASN A 152 -2.03 0.00 -12.85
CA ASN A 152 -1.71 -1.34 -12.39
C ASN A 152 -0.20 -1.51 -12.29
N ILE A 153 0.25 -2.01 -11.14
CA ILE A 153 1.60 -2.51 -10.91
C ILE A 153 1.59 -4.02 -11.16
N LEU A 154 2.63 -4.48 -11.84
CA LEU A 154 3.05 -5.86 -11.82
C LEU A 154 4.44 -5.94 -11.18
N TYR A 155 4.52 -6.60 -10.03
CA TYR A 155 5.76 -6.84 -9.29
C TYR A 155 6.09 -8.33 -9.25
N PHE A 156 7.37 -8.66 -9.33
CA PHE A 156 7.84 -10.04 -9.19
C PHE A 156 9.08 -10.12 -8.32
N ILE A 157 9.08 -11.11 -7.42
CA ILE A 157 10.19 -11.37 -6.51
C ILE A 157 11.22 -12.20 -7.28
N GLN A 158 12.35 -11.59 -7.64
CA GLN A 158 13.52 -12.35 -8.07
C GLN A 158 14.17 -12.99 -6.84
N LEU A 159 13.69 -14.17 -6.46
CA LEU A 159 14.42 -15.02 -5.53
C LEU A 159 15.72 -15.43 -6.22
N LYS A 160 16.86 -14.99 -5.69
CA LYS A 160 18.16 -15.55 -6.10
C LYS A 160 18.08 -17.05 -5.87
N LYS A 161 18.14 -17.85 -6.94
CA LYS A 161 18.44 -19.28 -6.82
C LYS A 161 19.80 -19.37 -6.12
N LYS A 162 19.82 -19.92 -4.91
CA LYS A 162 21.05 -20.33 -4.23
C LYS A 162 21.65 -21.52 -4.97
#